data_AF-A0A7X4AKP8-F1
#
_entry.id   AF-A0A7X4AKP8-F1
#
_cell.length_a   1.000
_cell.length_b   1.000
_cell.length_c   1.000
_cell.angle_alpha   90.00
_cell.angle_beta   90.00
_cell.angle_gamma   90.00
#
_symmetry.space_group_name_H-M   'P 1'
#
loop_
_entity.id
_entity.type
_entity.pdbx_description
1 polymer ?
#
loop_
_entity_poly.entity_id
_entity_poly.type
_entity_poly.pdbx_seq_one_letter_code
_entity_poly.pdbx_strand_id
1 'polypeptide(L)'
;LTGLSDAKDLPYASTLCGACKEACPVQIDIPRMLLYLRKELTQGDNYPDQKTASAAESAAMKGWRASVSSDGAMRASNLLARLGQSVLSKDGNVSSLPGPLSGWTEHRDFPTAAKPFRSRWREMKDR
;
A
#
# COMPACT_ATOMS: atom_id res chain seq x y z
N LEU A 1 -13.85 32.36 -1.94
CA LEU A 1 -12.91 31.25 -2.22
C LEU A 1 -13.00 30.31 -1.03
N THR A 2 -13.49 29.08 -1.21
CA THR A 2 -13.56 28.09 -0.12
C THR A 2 -12.18 27.45 0.09
N GLY A 3 -11.84 27.15 1.35
CA GLY A 3 -10.58 26.50 1.69
C GLY A 3 -10.62 24.99 1.44
N LEU A 4 -9.44 24.35 1.47
CA LEU A 4 -9.34 22.89 1.34
C LEU A 4 -10.09 22.14 2.44
N SER A 5 -10.26 22.76 3.62
CA SER A 5 -11.06 22.24 4.74
C SER A 5 -12.52 21.98 4.37
N ASP A 6 -13.11 22.86 3.58
CA ASP A 6 -14.54 22.82 3.23
C ASP A 6 -14.78 21.94 2.00
N ALA A 7 -13.72 21.68 1.22
CA ALA A 7 -13.80 21.08 -0.10
C ALA A 7 -12.90 19.85 -0.25
N LYS A 8 -12.75 19.07 0.83
CA LYS A 8 -11.84 17.91 0.92
C LYS A 8 -12.10 16.79 -0.10
N ASP A 9 -13.32 16.68 -0.61
CA ASP A 9 -13.69 15.64 -1.58
C ASP A 9 -13.32 16.02 -3.02
N LEU A 10 -13.13 17.32 -3.32
CA LEU A 10 -12.85 17.80 -4.67
C LEU A 10 -11.56 17.19 -5.27
N PRO A 11 -10.44 17.10 -4.53
CA PRO A 11 -9.24 16.45 -5.07
C PRO A 11 -9.47 14.98 -5.44
N TYR A 12 -10.38 14.28 -4.75
CA TYR A 12 -10.67 12.86 -4.96
C TYR A 12 -11.66 12.58 -6.10
N ALA A 13 -12.40 13.60 -6.57
CA ALA A 13 -13.33 13.46 -7.68
C ALA A 13 -12.66 13.14 -9.03
N SER A 14 -11.37 13.42 -9.20
CA SER A 14 -10.61 13.09 -10.41
C SER A 14 -10.04 11.67 -10.37
N THR A 15 -10.06 10.96 -11.49
CA THR A 15 -9.38 9.67 -11.64
C THR A 15 -7.87 9.78 -11.88
N LEU A 16 -7.35 11.00 -12.02
CA LEU A 16 -5.94 11.28 -12.33
C LEU A 16 -5.46 10.62 -13.65
N CYS A 17 -6.34 10.53 -14.66
CA CYS A 17 -5.99 9.93 -15.96
C CYS A 17 -5.00 10.74 -16.81
N GLY A 18 -4.74 12.01 -16.50
CA GLY A 18 -3.75 12.85 -17.19
C GLY A 18 -4.26 13.62 -18.42
N ALA A 19 -5.42 13.28 -18.97
CA ALA A 19 -5.95 13.89 -20.20
C ALA A 19 -6.06 15.42 -20.16
N CYS A 20 -6.41 16.01 -19.00
CA CYS A 20 -6.51 17.46 -18.86
C CYS A 20 -5.16 18.18 -19.02
N LYS A 21 -4.06 17.53 -18.64
CA LYS A 21 -2.70 18.06 -18.81
C LYS A 21 -2.30 18.02 -20.28
N GLU A 22 -2.59 16.91 -20.96
CA GLU A 22 -2.25 16.69 -22.37
C GLU A 22 -2.97 17.67 -23.30
N ALA A 23 -4.24 17.98 -23.01
CA ALA A 23 -5.03 18.93 -23.80
C ALA A 23 -4.68 20.40 -23.51
N CYS A 24 -3.91 20.69 -22.46
CA CYS A 24 -3.68 22.07 -22.02
C CYS A 24 -2.59 22.76 -22.87
N PRO A 25 -2.91 23.84 -23.61
CA PRO A 25 -1.94 24.52 -24.49
C PRO A 25 -0.80 25.20 -23.72
N VAL A 26 -1.03 25.55 -22.45
CA VAL A 26 -0.07 26.22 -21.57
C VAL A 26 0.58 25.29 -20.55
N GLN A 27 0.38 23.97 -20.70
CA GLN A 27 1.06 22.93 -19.89
C GLN A 27 0.78 23.02 -18.38
N ILE A 28 -0.45 23.38 -17.97
CA ILE A 28 -0.85 23.34 -16.56
C ILE A 28 -0.98 21.89 -16.09
N ASP A 29 -0.26 21.54 -15.04
CA ASP A 29 -0.26 20.19 -14.46
C ASP A 29 -1.29 20.04 -13.34
N ILE A 30 -2.57 20.09 -13.72
CA ILE A 30 -3.69 19.90 -12.78
C ILE A 30 -3.58 18.56 -12.02
N PRO A 31 -3.26 17.41 -12.65
CA PRO A 31 -3.16 16.13 -11.93
C PRO A 31 -2.13 16.17 -10.80
N ARG A 32 -0.96 16.79 -11.02
CA ARG A 32 0.06 16.98 -9.99
C ARG A 32 -0.44 17.88 -8.86
N MET A 33 -1.15 18.96 -9.17
CA MET A 33 -1.74 19.84 -8.16
C MET A 33 -2.76 19.11 -7.29
N LEU A 34 -3.64 18.29 -7.89
CA LEU A 34 -4.62 17.48 -7.14
C LEU A 34 -3.93 16.44 -6.25
N LEU A 35 -2.86 15.79 -6.74
CA LEU A 35 -2.05 14.88 -5.93
C LEU A 35 -1.41 15.57 -4.72
N TYR A 36 -0.94 16.80 -4.91
CA TYR A 36 -0.41 17.61 -3.82
C TYR A 36 -1.49 17.87 -2.74
N LEU A 37 -2.69 18.29 -3.14
CA LEU A 37 -3.81 18.50 -2.20
C LEU A 37 -4.23 17.20 -1.50
N ARG A 38 -4.25 16.06 -2.19
CA ARG A 38 -4.52 14.76 -1.58
C ARG A 38 -3.47 14.40 -0.52
N LYS A 39 -2.19 14.64 -0.80
CA LYS A 39 -1.10 14.43 0.16
C LYS A 39 -1.32 15.29 1.40
N GLU A 40 -1.67 16.55 1.22
CA GLU A 40 -1.89 17.50 2.32
C GLU A 40 -3.04 17.07 3.23
N LEU A 41 -4.16 16.62 2.65
CA LEU A 41 -5.29 16.03 3.39
C LEU A 41 -4.92 14.72 4.11
N THR A 42 -4.05 13.90 3.50
CA THR A 42 -3.66 12.61 4.07
C THR A 42 -2.66 12.77 5.22
N GLN A 43 -1.68 13.67 5.06
CA GLN A 43 -0.62 13.89 6.06
C GLN A 43 -1.10 14.80 7.19
N GLY A 44 -2.02 15.73 6.88
CA GLY A 44 -2.53 16.71 7.84
C GLY A 44 -1.55 17.84 8.11
N ASP A 45 -0.61 18.11 7.17
CA ASP A 45 0.49 19.07 7.37
C ASP A 45 -0.03 20.49 7.66
N ASN A 46 -1.00 20.97 6.86
CA ASN A 46 -1.59 22.29 7.00
C ASN A 46 -3.02 22.27 7.58
N TYR A 47 -3.68 21.11 7.58
CA TYR A 47 -5.07 20.93 8.05
C TYR A 47 -5.18 19.70 8.97
N PRO A 48 -4.67 19.77 10.21
CA PRO A 48 -4.60 18.61 11.10
C PRO A 48 -5.99 18.05 11.47
N ASP A 49 -7.01 18.91 11.59
CA ASP A 49 -8.38 18.52 11.92
C ASP A 49 -9.09 17.76 10.79
N GLN A 50 -8.57 17.87 9.56
CA GLN A 50 -9.14 17.25 8.36
C GLN A 50 -8.28 16.08 7.86
N LYS A 51 -7.36 15.58 8.70
CA LYS A 51 -6.50 14.47 8.36
C LYS A 51 -7.32 13.22 8.08
N THR A 52 -7.26 12.72 6.85
CA THR A 52 -8.04 11.55 6.43
C THR A 52 -7.43 10.22 6.86
N ALA A 53 -6.10 10.13 6.96
CA ALA A 53 -5.43 8.89 7.36
C ALA A 53 -5.45 8.70 8.87
N SER A 54 -5.93 7.54 9.32
CA SER A 54 -5.86 7.18 10.73
C SER A 54 -4.41 6.96 11.20
N ALA A 55 -4.17 7.08 12.51
CA ALA A 55 -2.85 6.80 13.08
C ALA A 55 -2.41 5.34 12.85
N ALA A 56 -3.34 4.40 12.95
CA ALA A 56 -3.10 2.98 12.70
C ALA A 56 -2.72 2.72 11.24
N GLU A 57 -3.45 3.30 10.29
CA GLU A 57 -3.15 3.20 8.85
C GLU A 57 -1.78 3.84 8.53
N SER A 58 -1.51 5.02 9.07
CA SER A 58 -0.22 5.70 8.92
C SER A 58 0.94 4.83 9.43
N ALA A 59 0.75 4.17 10.57
CA ALA A 59 1.74 3.25 11.14
C ALA A 59 1.90 1.99 10.28
N ALA A 60 0.80 1.39 9.82
CA ALA A 60 0.81 0.23 8.94
C ALA A 60 1.56 0.52 7.63
N MET A 61 1.28 1.66 6.98
CA MET A 61 1.96 2.05 5.75
C MET A 61 3.44 2.37 5.96
N LYS A 62 3.82 2.98 7.10
CA LYS A 62 5.23 3.16 7.48
C LYS A 62 5.93 1.82 7.73
N GLY A 63 5.27 0.88 8.40
CA GLY A 63 5.78 -0.47 8.63
C GLY A 63 5.97 -1.25 7.32
N TRP A 64 4.99 -1.17 6.41
CA TRP A 64 5.09 -1.73 5.07
C TRP A 64 6.25 -1.11 4.29
N ARG A 65 6.37 0.23 4.29
CA ARG A 65 7.50 0.91 3.64
C ARG A 65 8.83 0.40 4.19
N ALA A 66 8.97 0.28 5.51
CA ALA A 66 10.20 -0.22 6.13
C ALA A 66 10.52 -1.66 5.66
N SER A 67 9.51 -2.52 5.56
CA SER A 67 9.69 -3.93 5.18
C SER A 67 10.12 -4.11 3.71
N VAL A 68 9.77 -3.17 2.83
CA VAL A 68 10.13 -3.20 1.39
C VAL A 68 11.27 -2.25 1.00
N SER A 69 11.74 -1.42 1.95
CA SER A 69 12.68 -0.31 1.65
C SER A 69 14.06 -0.74 1.17
N SER A 70 14.53 -1.93 1.53
CA SER A 70 15.87 -2.41 1.23
C SER A 70 15.90 -3.92 1.00
N ASP A 71 16.94 -4.41 0.33
CA ASP A 71 17.10 -5.85 0.11
C ASP A 71 17.24 -6.63 1.43
N GLY A 72 17.96 -6.09 2.42
CA GLY A 72 18.07 -6.68 3.75
C GLY A 72 16.74 -6.75 4.49
N ALA A 73 15.99 -5.64 4.52
CA ALA A 73 14.67 -5.60 5.14
C ALA A 73 13.68 -6.56 4.48
N MET A 74 13.70 -6.65 3.14
CA MET A 74 12.88 -7.61 2.39
C MET A 74 13.27 -9.06 2.69
N ARG A 75 14.55 -9.38 2.86
CA ARG A 75 14.98 -10.74 3.23
C ARG A 75 14.51 -11.10 4.64
N ALA A 76 14.66 -10.19 5.59
CA ALA A 76 14.22 -10.38 6.96
C ALA A 76 12.69 -10.55 7.04
N SER A 77 11.93 -9.70 6.35
CA SER A 77 10.47 -9.79 6.31
C SER A 77 9.99 -11.10 5.67
N ASN A 78 10.63 -11.55 4.59
CA ASN A 78 10.33 -12.86 3.99
C ASN A 78 10.65 -14.03 4.93
N LEU A 79 11.75 -13.96 5.70
CA LEU A 79 12.07 -15.00 6.68
C LEU A 79 11.03 -15.04 7.80
N LEU A 80 10.70 -13.88 8.37
CA LEU A 80 9.67 -13.74 9.41
C LEU A 80 8.30 -14.22 8.92
N ALA A 81 7.92 -13.86 7.68
CA ALA A 81 6.68 -14.31 7.07
C ALA A 81 6.63 -15.84 6.94
N ARG A 82 7.74 -16.48 6.55
CA ARG A 82 7.82 -17.95 6.46
C ARG A 82 7.73 -18.63 7.82
N LEU A 83 8.41 -18.10 8.83
CA LEU A 83 8.33 -18.62 10.20
C LEU A 83 6.90 -18.47 10.75
N GLY A 84 6.31 -17.27 10.62
CA GLY A 84 4.94 -17.01 11.05
C GLY A 84 3.91 -17.88 10.32
N GLN A 85 4.09 -18.05 9.01
CA GLN A 85 3.22 -18.92 8.22
C GLN A 85 3.36 -20.39 8.61
N SER A 86 4.56 -20.87 8.94
CA SER A 86 4.74 -22.28 9.34
C SER A 86 3.98 -22.64 10.61
N VAL A 87 3.73 -21.66 11.50
CA VAL A 87 2.90 -21.83 12.72
C VAL A 87 1.40 -21.82 12.41
N LEU A 88 0.99 -21.06 11.39
CA LEU A 88 -0.42 -20.88 10.99
C LEU A 88 -0.87 -21.86 9.89
N SER A 89 0.07 -22.52 9.21
CA SER A 89 -0.22 -23.43 8.12
C SER A 89 -0.52 -24.83 8.64
N LYS A 90 -1.67 -25.39 8.24
CA LYS A 90 -1.99 -26.81 8.37
C LYS A 90 -2.07 -27.40 6.97
N ASP A 91 -1.37 -28.51 6.74
CA ASP A 91 -1.39 -29.27 5.48
C ASP A 91 -1.06 -28.47 4.20
N GLY A 92 -0.18 -27.46 4.31
CA GLY A 92 0.27 -26.67 3.14
C GLY A 92 -0.68 -25.54 2.72
N ASN A 93 -1.75 -25.32 3.48
CA ASN A 93 -2.64 -24.16 3.36
C ASN A 93 -2.71 -23.40 4.69
N VAL A 94 -3.03 -22.11 4.62
CA VAL A 94 -3.40 -21.29 5.76
C VAL A 94 -4.91 -21.09 5.70
N SER A 95 -5.63 -21.86 6.51
CA SER A 95 -7.10 -21.92 6.53
C SER A 95 -7.75 -20.90 7.46
N SER A 96 -6.96 -20.20 8.30
CA SER A 96 -7.48 -19.16 9.18
C SER A 96 -6.44 -18.08 9.42
N LEU A 97 -6.75 -16.84 9.01
CA LEU A 97 -6.00 -15.66 9.42
C LEU A 97 -6.70 -14.96 10.59
N PRO A 98 -5.97 -14.56 11.64
CA PRO A 98 -6.57 -13.86 12.77
C PRO A 98 -6.94 -12.41 12.43
N GLY A 99 -8.01 -11.91 13.04
CA GLY A 99 -8.41 -10.50 13.00
C GLY A 99 -9.12 -10.10 11.70
N PRO A 100 -9.01 -8.83 11.24
CA PRO A 100 -9.75 -8.32 10.07
C PRO A 100 -9.37 -8.99 8.75
N LEU A 101 -8.32 -9.81 8.74
CA LEU A 101 -7.87 -10.59 7.59
C LEU A 101 -8.62 -11.92 7.45
N SER A 102 -9.45 -12.30 8.44
CA SER A 102 -10.21 -13.56 8.43
C SER A 102 -11.24 -13.63 7.30
N GLY A 103 -11.78 -12.49 6.87
CA GLY A 103 -12.81 -12.42 5.82
C GLY A 103 -12.33 -12.96 4.46
N TRP A 104 -11.02 -13.00 4.21
CA TRP A 104 -10.48 -13.68 3.03
C TRP A 104 -10.50 -15.20 3.19
N THR A 105 -10.05 -15.70 4.36
CA THR A 105 -9.99 -17.14 4.68
C THR A 105 -11.34 -17.79 4.87
N GLU A 106 -12.40 -17.01 5.02
CA GLU A 106 -13.79 -17.50 5.07
C GLU A 106 -14.24 -18.09 3.73
N HIS A 107 -13.69 -17.60 2.62
CA HIS A 107 -14.06 -18.04 1.27
C HIS A 107 -12.89 -18.63 0.49
N ARG A 108 -11.64 -18.38 0.89
CA ARG A 108 -10.43 -18.82 0.18
C ARG A 108 -9.28 -19.17 1.10
N ASP A 109 -8.77 -20.39 0.95
CA ASP A 109 -7.51 -20.78 1.56
C ASP A 109 -6.32 -20.03 0.96
N PHE A 110 -5.35 -19.68 1.79
CA PHE A 110 -4.07 -19.16 1.33
C PHE A 110 -3.08 -20.32 1.12
N PRO A 111 -2.50 -20.49 -0.08
CA PRO A 111 -1.43 -21.46 -0.26
C PRO A 111 -0.21 -21.04 0.57
N THR A 112 0.55 -22.01 1.09
CA THR A 112 1.82 -21.70 1.76
C THR A 112 2.72 -20.87 0.83
N ALA A 113 3.33 -19.81 1.35
CA ALA A 113 4.14 -18.90 0.56
C ALA A 113 5.32 -19.66 -0.02
N ALA A 114 5.40 -19.67 -1.35
CA ALA A 114 6.50 -20.28 -2.07
C ALA A 114 7.83 -19.55 -1.77
N LYS A 115 8.95 -20.16 -2.19
CA LYS A 115 10.27 -19.51 -2.13
C LYS A 115 10.18 -18.08 -2.71
N PRO A 116 10.78 -17.06 -2.05
CA PRO A 116 10.79 -15.69 -2.57
C PRO A 116 11.32 -15.65 -4.01
N PHE A 117 10.73 -14.78 -4.83
CA PHE A 117 11.09 -14.65 -6.25
C PHE A 117 12.61 -14.53 -6.47
N ARG A 118 13.32 -13.74 -5.65
CA ARG A 118 14.78 -13.58 -5.74
C ARG A 118 15.58 -14.87 -5.52
N SER A 119 15.08 -15.80 -4.71
CA SER A 119 15.71 -17.12 -4.54
C SER A 119 15.50 -17.97 -5.78
N ARG A 120 14.24 -18.03 -6.25
CA ARG A 120 13.86 -18.75 -7.47
C ARG A 120 14.61 -18.24 -8.69
N TRP A 121 14.77 -16.92 -8.80
CA TRP A 121 15.46 -16.29 -9.91
C TRP A 121 16.95 -16.67 -9.99
N ARG A 122 17.63 -16.78 -8.84
CA ARG A 122 19.03 -17.25 -8.79
C ARG A 122 19.14 -18.71 -9.21
N GLU A 123 18.29 -19.57 -8.66
CA GLU A 123 18.21 -20.99 -9.03
C GLU A 123 17.96 -21.20 -10.54
N MET A 124 17.15 -20.32 -11.16
CA MET A 124 16.90 -20.38 -12.62
C MET A 124 18.05 -19.85 -13.47
N LYS A 125 18.86 -18.90 -12.95
CA LYS A 125 19.98 -18.30 -13.69
C LYS A 125 21.22 -19.22 -13.68
N ASP A 126 21.37 -20.01 -12.63
CA ASP A 126 22.48 -20.96 -12.46
C ASP A 126 22.24 -22.29 -13.21
N ARG A 127 21.10 -22.41 -13.92
CA ARG A 127 20.66 -23.59 -14.69
C ARG A 127 20.77 -23.34 -16.18
#